data_AF-A0A2V8G887-F1
#
_entry.id   AF-A0A2V8G887-F1
#
_cell.length_a   1.000
_cell.length_b   1.000
_cell.length_c   1.000
_cell.angle_alpha   90.00
_cell.angle_beta   90.00
_cell.angle_gamma   90.00
#
_symmetry.space_group_name_H-M   'P 1'
#
loop_
_entity.id
_entity.type
_entity.pdbx_description
1 polymer ?
#
loop_
_entity_poly.entity_id
_entity_poly.type
_entity_poly.pdbx_seq_one_letter_code
_entity_poly.pdbx_strand_id
1 'polypeptide(L)'
;MQGSNNSLRWNETTGNGYAVPNDDFGIGILSGDNNLVEENTAYGNTNGIIIFPPATNTRVRGNVVVGNPPIQQSTGVPGTAGVDIWDQSAPGATSFDKNICVTGVNAPCPNLAPSQVPRKPGL
;
A
#
# COMPACT_ATOMS: atom_id res chain seq x y z
N MET A 1 -10.07 5.68 6.85
CA MET A 1 -11.38 6.20 6.40
C MET A 1 -12.48 5.20 6.74
N GLN A 2 -13.61 5.71 7.24
CA GLN A 2 -14.82 4.95 7.55
C GLN A 2 -16.02 5.78 7.04
N GLY A 3 -16.97 5.13 6.38
CA GLY A 3 -18.13 5.77 5.73
C GLY A 3 -18.03 5.74 4.20
N SER A 4 -19.07 6.26 3.54
CA SER A 4 -19.23 6.14 2.09
C SER A 4 -18.99 7.47 1.36
N ASN A 5 -18.63 7.39 0.07
CA ASN A 5 -18.36 8.54 -0.80
C ASN A 5 -17.20 9.43 -0.33
N ASN A 6 -16.26 8.87 0.43
CA ASN A 6 -15.09 9.61 0.86
C ASN A 6 -14.03 9.63 -0.25
N SER A 7 -13.27 10.71 -0.30
CA SER A 7 -12.20 10.91 -1.27
C SER A 7 -10.93 11.37 -0.58
N LEU A 8 -9.87 10.56 -0.64
CA LEU A 8 -8.55 10.88 -0.11
C LEU A 8 -7.56 11.02 -1.27
N ARG A 9 -7.01 12.23 -1.46
CA ARG A 9 -6.14 12.55 -2.60
C ARG A 9 -4.95 13.42 -2.26
N TRP A 10 -3.84 13.21 -2.96
CA TRP A 10 -2.61 14.02 -2.85
C TRP A 10 -2.02 14.11 -1.45
N ASN A 11 -2.20 13.07 -0.63
CA ASN A 11 -1.60 13.00 0.69
C ASN A 11 -0.29 12.23 0.63
N GLU A 12 0.59 12.53 1.58
CA GLU A 12 1.81 11.78 1.83
C GLU A 12 1.74 11.17 3.24
N THR A 13 1.99 9.87 3.35
CA THR A 13 2.02 9.17 4.62
C THR A 13 3.33 8.40 4.78
N THR A 14 3.94 8.57 5.96
CA THR A 14 5.25 8.01 6.25
C THR A 14 5.26 7.34 7.61
N GLY A 15 5.87 6.17 7.70
CA GLY A 15 5.99 5.42 8.94
C GLY A 15 7.42 5.08 9.29
N ASN A 16 7.57 4.31 10.37
CA ASN A 16 8.82 3.68 10.78
C ASN A 16 8.82 2.14 10.61
N GLY A 17 7.77 1.58 9.99
CA GLY A 17 7.66 0.15 9.67
C GLY A 17 7.54 -0.77 10.88
N TYR A 18 6.93 -0.31 11.98
CA TYR A 18 6.85 -1.08 13.22
C TYR A 18 5.62 -1.99 13.23
N ALA A 19 5.85 -3.30 13.02
CA ALA A 19 4.80 -4.30 12.78
C ALA A 19 4.13 -4.89 14.03
N VAL A 20 4.29 -4.28 15.21
CA VAL A 20 3.58 -4.73 16.42
C VAL A 20 2.79 -3.57 17.02
N PRO A 21 1.46 -3.53 16.84
CA PRO A 21 0.62 -4.53 16.20
C PRO A 21 0.66 -4.48 14.65
N ASN A 22 0.11 -5.51 14.00
CA ASN A 22 0.15 -5.75 12.54
C ASN A 22 -0.81 -4.86 11.73
N ASP A 23 -1.38 -3.86 12.37
CA ASP A 23 -2.33 -2.87 11.87
C ASP A 23 -1.67 -1.51 11.64
N ASP A 24 -0.34 -1.45 11.61
CA ASP A 24 0.38 -0.25 11.16
C ASP A 24 0.23 -0.08 9.64
N PHE A 25 -0.34 1.07 9.24
CA PHE A 25 -0.55 1.42 7.85
C PHE A 25 -0.48 2.92 7.60
N GLY A 26 -0.07 3.30 6.39
CA GLY A 26 -0.12 4.70 5.95
C GLY A 26 -1.56 5.16 5.67
N ILE A 27 -2.29 4.39 4.88
CA ILE A 27 -3.68 4.70 4.49
C ILE A 27 -4.57 3.47 4.71
N GLY A 28 -5.65 3.63 5.48
CA GLY A 28 -6.59 2.53 5.75
C GLY A 28 -8.00 2.84 5.30
N ILE A 29 -8.62 1.91 4.56
CA ILE A 29 -10.05 1.89 4.26
C ILE A 29 -10.70 0.85 5.19
N LEU A 30 -11.34 1.31 6.27
CA LEU A 30 -11.83 0.43 7.33
C LEU A 30 -13.21 -0.15 7.02
N SER A 31 -14.09 0.64 6.40
CA SER A 31 -15.45 0.24 6.00
C SER A 31 -16.12 1.33 5.15
N GLY A 32 -17.18 0.95 4.43
CA GLY A 32 -18.03 1.88 3.67
C GLY A 32 -17.98 1.66 2.16
N ASP A 33 -18.76 2.45 1.43
CA ASP A 33 -19.03 2.24 0.01
C ASP A 33 -18.60 3.41 -0.89
N ASN A 34 -18.22 3.12 -2.14
CA ASN A 34 -17.89 4.12 -3.17
C ASN A 34 -16.79 5.11 -2.72
N ASN A 35 -15.74 4.57 -2.11
CA ASN A 35 -14.60 5.36 -1.64
C ASN A 35 -13.51 5.47 -2.72
N LEU A 36 -12.80 6.60 -2.74
CA LEU A 36 -11.72 6.87 -3.68
C LEU A 36 -10.42 7.20 -2.93
N VAL A 37 -9.36 6.46 -3.24
CA VAL A 37 -7.99 6.72 -2.79
C VAL A 37 -7.14 6.96 -4.04
N GLU A 38 -6.76 8.20 -4.27
CA GLU A 38 -6.15 8.61 -5.53
C GLU A 38 -4.88 9.46 -5.35
N GLU A 39 -3.83 9.16 -6.12
CA GLU A 39 -2.63 10.02 -6.21
C GLU A 39 -2.00 10.37 -4.86
N ASN A 40 -2.07 9.44 -3.91
CA ASN A 40 -1.37 9.54 -2.63
C ASN A 40 0.00 8.85 -2.71
N THR A 41 0.91 9.27 -1.83
CA THR A 41 2.22 8.64 -1.66
C THR A 41 2.30 8.01 -0.27
N ALA A 42 2.64 6.72 -0.17
CA ALA A 42 2.79 6.03 1.11
C ALA A 42 4.09 5.20 1.14
N TYR A 43 4.99 5.52 2.07
CA TYR A 43 6.29 4.85 2.20
C TYR A 43 6.77 4.70 3.65
N GLY A 44 7.61 3.69 3.90
CA GLY A 44 8.16 3.44 5.24
C GLY A 44 7.14 2.94 6.26
N ASN A 45 5.93 2.55 5.84
CA ASN A 45 4.92 1.97 6.72
C ASN A 45 5.06 0.44 6.75
N THR A 46 4.43 -0.23 7.73
CA THR A 46 4.30 -1.70 7.70
C THR A 46 3.43 -2.12 6.51
N ASN A 47 2.28 -1.47 6.32
CA ASN A 47 1.49 -1.54 5.09
C ASN A 47 1.30 -0.14 4.48
N GLY A 48 1.47 0.01 3.18
CA GLY A 48 1.26 1.33 2.56
C GLY A 48 -0.22 1.73 2.57
N ILE A 49 -1.05 0.90 1.92
CA ILE A 49 -2.50 1.01 1.88
C ILE A 49 -3.12 -0.32 2.34
N ILE A 50 -4.10 -0.28 3.24
CA ILE A 50 -4.88 -1.44 3.64
C ILE A 50 -6.37 -1.22 3.37
N ILE A 51 -7.01 -2.20 2.74
CA ILE A 51 -8.46 -2.24 2.54
C ILE A 51 -9.02 -3.38 3.39
N PHE A 52 -9.85 -3.06 4.37
CA PHE A 52 -10.45 -4.05 5.26
C PHE A 52 -11.69 -4.70 4.63
N PRO A 53 -12.08 -5.91 5.11
CA PRO A 53 -13.18 -6.68 4.56
C PRO A 53 -14.52 -5.94 4.35
N PRO A 54 -14.93 -5.00 5.24
CA PRO A 54 -16.22 -4.31 5.09
C PRO A 54 -16.25 -3.19 4.03
N ALA A 55 -15.17 -2.95 3.28
CA ALA A 55 -15.12 -1.93 2.25
C ALA A 55 -15.71 -2.44 0.91
N THR A 56 -16.55 -1.64 0.26
CA THR A 56 -17.17 -1.96 -1.02
C THR A 56 -17.07 -0.81 -2.02
N ASN A 57 -17.14 -1.15 -3.32
CA ASN A 57 -17.01 -0.21 -4.44
C ASN A 57 -15.84 0.77 -4.31
N THR A 58 -14.70 0.31 -3.78
CA THR A 58 -13.53 1.16 -3.55
C THR A 58 -12.70 1.28 -4.82
N ARG A 59 -12.21 2.48 -5.11
CA ARG A 59 -11.30 2.76 -6.22
C ARG A 59 -9.97 3.22 -5.65
N VAL A 60 -8.91 2.46 -5.91
CA VAL A 60 -7.54 2.79 -5.53
C VAL A 60 -6.76 3.05 -6.81
N ARG A 61 -6.40 4.30 -7.11
CA ARG A 61 -5.77 4.63 -8.39
C ARG A 61 -4.65 5.66 -8.35
N GLY A 62 -3.64 5.50 -9.18
CA GLY A 62 -2.56 6.48 -9.33
C GLY A 62 -1.70 6.71 -8.08
N ASN A 63 -1.82 5.87 -7.04
CA ASN A 63 -1.03 6.03 -5.81
C ASN A 63 0.38 5.50 -6.01
N VAL A 64 1.36 6.12 -5.34
CA VAL A 64 2.74 5.64 -5.25
C VAL A 64 2.96 5.04 -3.87
N VAL A 65 3.11 3.73 -3.80
CA VAL A 65 3.15 3.00 -2.54
C VAL A 65 4.40 2.13 -2.54
N VAL A 66 5.47 2.59 -1.89
CA VAL A 66 6.80 2.00 -2.05
C VAL A 66 7.56 1.96 -0.74
N GLY A 67 8.51 1.03 -0.60
CA GLY A 67 9.36 1.00 0.59
C GLY A 67 8.58 0.62 1.85
N ASN A 68 7.50 -0.14 1.70
CA ASN A 68 6.76 -0.77 2.78
C ASN A 68 6.99 -2.31 2.68
N PRO A 69 7.88 -2.97 3.44
CA PRO A 69 9.12 -2.59 4.15
C PRO A 69 10.43 -3.20 3.54
N PRO A 70 11.61 -2.55 3.69
CA PRO A 70 12.85 -3.27 4.06
C PRO A 70 13.73 -2.45 5.04
N ILE A 71 13.57 -2.67 6.35
CA ILE A 71 14.51 -2.15 7.36
C ILE A 71 15.55 -3.22 7.70
N GLN A 72 16.82 -2.84 7.88
CA GLN A 72 17.92 -3.70 8.33
C GLN A 72 17.74 -4.13 9.80
N GLN A 73 16.71 -4.92 10.09
CA GLN A 73 16.60 -5.86 11.21
C GLN A 73 15.58 -6.94 10.81
N SER A 74 15.80 -8.17 11.30
CA SER A 74 15.16 -9.40 10.83
C SER A 74 13.62 -9.37 10.89
N THR A 75 12.99 -9.68 9.76
CA THR A 75 11.57 -10.08 9.63
C THR A 75 11.22 -11.35 10.41
N GLY A 76 12.21 -12.00 11.04
CA GLY A 76 12.15 -13.30 11.71
C GLY A 76 11.44 -13.35 13.07
N VAL A 77 10.51 -12.41 13.35
CA VAL A 77 9.43 -12.71 14.29
C VAL A 77 8.32 -13.39 13.47
N PRO A 78 8.00 -14.67 13.72
CA PRO A 78 7.13 -15.45 12.82
C PRO A 78 5.76 -14.78 12.63
N GLY A 79 5.46 -14.29 11.41
CA GLY A 79 4.14 -13.76 11.03
C GLY A 79 4.10 -12.42 10.26
N THR A 80 5.22 -11.89 9.76
CA THR A 80 5.27 -10.52 9.20
C THR A 80 4.48 -10.36 7.89
N ALA A 81 3.30 -9.74 8.01
CA ALA A 81 2.57 -9.08 6.92
C ALA A 81 3.08 -7.65 6.79
N GLY A 82 3.68 -7.34 5.65
CA GLY A 82 4.03 -5.98 5.26
C GLY A 82 4.07 -5.92 3.74
N VAL A 83 3.14 -5.18 3.15
CA VAL A 83 2.99 -5.06 1.70
C VAL A 83 2.64 -3.63 1.34
N ASP A 84 2.88 -3.26 0.09
CA ASP A 84 2.46 -1.95 -0.40
C ASP A 84 0.96 -1.77 -0.30
N ILE A 85 0.18 -2.70 -0.85
CA ILE A 85 -1.27 -2.64 -0.80
C ILE A 85 -1.80 -4.00 -0.33
N TRP A 86 -2.55 -4.01 0.77
CA TRP A 86 -3.23 -5.19 1.29
C TRP A 86 -4.74 -5.07 1.10
N ASP A 87 -5.29 -5.78 0.12
CA ASP A 87 -6.73 -5.88 -0.08
C ASP A 87 -7.30 -7.11 0.62
N GLN A 88 -8.16 -6.88 1.61
CA GLN A 88 -8.91 -7.91 2.32
C GLN A 88 -10.42 -7.85 2.00
N SER A 89 -10.83 -6.95 1.10
CA SER A 89 -12.23 -6.82 0.68
C SER A 89 -12.70 -8.05 -0.11
N ALA A 90 -14.02 -8.21 -0.25
CA ALA A 90 -14.58 -9.28 -1.05
C ALA A 90 -14.10 -9.18 -2.52
N PRO A 91 -13.94 -10.30 -3.25
CA PRO A 91 -13.54 -10.26 -4.65
C PRO A 91 -14.42 -9.31 -5.49
N GLY A 92 -13.80 -8.36 -6.18
CA GLY A 92 -14.48 -7.35 -6.99
C GLY A 92 -15.04 -6.16 -6.23
N ALA A 93 -14.91 -6.11 -4.90
CA ALA A 93 -15.34 -4.96 -4.09
C ALA A 93 -14.39 -3.76 -4.24
N THR A 94 -13.15 -4.01 -4.63
CA THR A 94 -12.12 -2.98 -4.86
C THR A 94 -11.55 -3.08 -6.28
N SER A 95 -11.31 -1.92 -6.87
CA SER A 95 -10.68 -1.79 -8.19
C SER A 95 -9.36 -1.02 -8.08
N PHE A 96 -8.37 -1.47 -8.84
CA PHE A 96 -7.02 -0.91 -8.87
C PHE A 96 -6.70 -0.41 -10.27
N ASP A 97 -6.21 0.82 -10.38
CA ASP A 97 -5.78 1.41 -11.66
C ASP A 97 -4.50 2.23 -11.49
N LYS A 98 -3.44 1.91 -12.24
CA LYS A 98 -2.19 2.71 -12.32
C LYS A 98 -1.53 3.06 -10.97
N ASN A 99 -1.71 2.25 -9.93
CA ASN A 99 -0.90 2.40 -8.72
C ASN A 99 0.54 1.95 -9.02
N ILE A 100 1.55 2.55 -8.41
CA ILE A 100 2.95 2.13 -8.52
C ILE A 100 3.35 1.51 -7.18
N CYS A 101 3.81 0.26 -7.21
CA CYS A 101 4.24 -0.46 -6.02
C CYS A 101 5.55 -1.21 -6.30
N VAL A 102 6.49 -1.21 -5.35
CA VAL A 102 7.85 -1.74 -5.54
C VAL A 102 8.19 -2.88 -4.56
N THR A 103 7.40 -3.03 -3.51
CA THR A 103 7.51 -4.01 -2.43
C THR A 103 6.29 -4.94 -2.30
N GLY A 104 5.28 -4.82 -3.18
CA GLY A 104 4.04 -5.60 -3.13
C GLY A 104 4.19 -7.08 -3.50
N VAL A 105 3.86 -7.98 -2.58
CA VAL A 105 3.61 -9.40 -2.85
C VAL A 105 2.13 -9.55 -3.18
N ASN A 106 1.78 -10.12 -4.34
CA ASN A 106 0.40 -10.36 -4.81
C ASN A 106 -0.51 -9.12 -5.01
N ALA A 107 0.03 -7.90 -4.95
CA ALA A 107 -0.73 -6.71 -5.30
C ALA A 107 -0.82 -6.56 -6.84
N PRO A 108 -1.96 -6.14 -7.41
CA PRO A 108 -2.11 -5.83 -8.84
C PRO A 108 -1.40 -4.52 -9.18
N CYS A 109 -0.10 -4.47 -8.93
CA CYS A 109 0.76 -3.33 -9.19
C CYS A 109 1.61 -3.60 -10.43
N PRO A 110 1.82 -2.60 -11.31
CA PRO A 110 2.83 -2.66 -12.36
C PRO A 110 4.19 -2.87 -11.70
N ASN A 111 4.82 -4.00 -12.00
CA ASN A 111 6.17 -4.28 -11.56
C ASN A 111 7.12 -3.32 -12.30
N LEU A 112 7.80 -2.42 -11.59
CA LEU A 112 8.86 -1.61 -12.19
C LEU A 112 10.01 -2.57 -12.53
N ALA A 113 10.14 -2.95 -13.80
CA ALA A 113 11.26 -3.78 -14.26
C ALA A 113 12.60 -3.13 -13.84
N PRO A 114 13.54 -3.86 -13.22
CA PRO A 114 14.75 -3.28 -12.62
C PRO A 114 15.81 -2.76 -13.64
N SER A 115 15.47 -2.51 -14.91
CA SER A 115 16.48 -2.31 -15.96
C SER A 115 16.93 -0.88 -16.24
N GLN A 116 16.49 0.16 -15.52
CA GLN A 116 16.83 1.55 -15.89
C GLN A 116 17.39 2.46 -14.80
N VAL A 117 18.09 1.92 -13.80
CA VAL A 117 19.12 2.72 -13.12
C VAL A 117 20.47 2.27 -13.69
N PRO A 118 21.09 3.02 -14.62
CA PRO A 118 22.49 2.81 -14.95
C PRO A 118 23.26 2.84 -13.63
N ARG A 119 23.83 1.70 -13.23
CA ARG A 119 24.82 1.70 -12.14
C ARG A 119 25.89 2.70 -12.55
N LYS A 120 26.11 3.72 -11.72
CA LYS A 120 27.30 4.58 -11.83
C LYS A 120 28.51 3.64 -11.96
N PRO A 121 29.32 3.72 -13.02
CA PRO A 121 30.56 2.97 -13.09
C PRO A 121 31.35 3.28 -11.82
N GLY A 122 31.72 2.22 -11.08
CA GLY A 122 32.44 2.35 -9.82
C GLY A 122 33.70 3.20 -9.98
N LEU A 123 34.01 3.97 -8.94
CA LEU A 123 35.36 4.48 -8.70
C LEU A 123 36.14 3.40 -7.94
#